data_AF-A0A929NYP8-F1
#
_entry.id   AF-A0A929NYP8-F1
#
_cell.length_a   1.000
_cell.length_b   1.000
_cell.length_c   1.000
_cell.angle_alpha   90.00
_cell.angle_beta   90.00
_cell.angle_gamma   90.00
#
_symmetry.space_group_name_H-M   'P 1'
#
loop_
_entity.id
_entity.type
_entity.pdbx_description
1 polymer ?
#
loop_
_entity_poly.entity_id
_entity_poly.type
_entity_poly.pdbx_seq_one_letter_code
_entity_poly.pdbx_strand_id
1 'polypeptide(L)'
;VVATIAFGMGVDKANIRAVYHYNLPKSLENYSQEIGRAGRDGKPSLCHMLVCPDDLNVLENFIYGDTPDEQSIVGLIRGLFSLCDVGEEFDTSLYTLSSEHDIRALVLRTLLTYLELDGYLLGGTPFYADYSFKPLQSSSQILQRFEGERREFLDKLFRQAIKGRTWFKLDLAQATLNLNTSRERIITALDWLGEQQLLEVKVAGIRHRYRIQRKPDSSESLAAELHQRMIKREQAEIHRLQQVLDLVALDNCQTNALAAHFGEQRSQPCGHCSWCNKGASKIPSRPAQIISDDIGQQIEDLLNEETILQSNPRLLARLLSGVSSPRLSRRKLTSHKLFGSLEHIPFEQILVHAEQSCSS
;
A
#
# COMPACT_ATOMS: atom_id res chain seq x y z
N VAL A 1 20.85 4.46 18.03
CA VAL A 1 19.42 4.32 17.69
C VAL A 1 19.34 3.27 16.61
N VAL A 2 18.50 2.25 16.77
CA VAL A 2 18.16 1.29 15.72
C VAL A 2 16.75 1.64 15.28
N ALA A 3 16.55 1.84 13.98
CA ALA A 3 15.33 2.44 13.45
C ALA A 3 15.01 1.88 12.06
N THR A 4 13.72 1.82 11.74
CA THR A 4 13.24 1.60 10.36
C THR A 4 13.28 2.93 9.59
N ILE A 5 13.16 2.86 8.27
CA ILE A 5 13.13 4.03 7.37
C ILE A 5 12.09 5.08 7.82
N ALA A 6 10.95 4.63 8.37
CA ALA A 6 9.87 5.49 8.85
C ALA A 6 10.28 6.44 9.99
N PHE A 7 11.25 6.05 10.82
CA PHE A 7 11.75 6.91 11.90
C PHE A 7 12.80 7.93 11.39
N GLY A 8 13.40 7.69 10.23
CA GLY A 8 14.43 8.55 9.67
C GLY A 8 13.94 9.98 9.49
N MET A 9 12.75 10.18 8.92
CA MET A 9 12.15 11.49 8.61
C MET A 9 11.83 12.31 9.87
N GLY A 10 12.84 12.95 10.47
CA GLY A 10 12.68 13.81 11.64
C GLY A 10 13.90 13.86 12.58
N VAL A 11 14.90 13.01 12.38
CA VAL A 11 16.14 13.08 13.17
C VAL A 11 16.98 14.26 12.70
N ASP A 12 16.94 15.35 13.47
CA ASP A 12 17.81 16.51 13.32
C ASP A 12 18.84 16.57 14.45
N LYS A 13 19.93 15.82 14.29
CA LYS A 13 21.05 15.80 15.23
C LYS A 13 22.35 16.06 14.47
N ALA A 14 23.02 17.16 14.80
CA ALA A 14 24.19 17.63 14.05
C ALA A 14 25.38 16.65 14.08
N ASN A 15 25.55 15.92 15.19
CA ASN A 15 26.77 15.16 15.48
C ASN A 15 26.61 13.63 15.32
N ILE A 16 25.80 13.17 14.35
CA ILE A 16 25.72 11.74 14.02
C ILE A 16 27.04 11.30 13.36
N ARG A 17 27.74 10.35 13.99
CA ARG A 17 29.07 9.86 13.56
C ARG A 17 29.04 8.64 12.68
N ALA A 18 27.97 7.85 12.74
CA ALA A 18 27.86 6.68 11.89
C ALA A 18 26.42 6.41 11.49
N VAL A 19 26.24 5.96 10.25
CA VAL A 19 24.99 5.40 9.71
C VAL A 19 25.33 4.01 9.16
N TYR A 20 24.58 3.01 9.62
CA TYR A 20 24.71 1.63 9.17
C TYR A 20 23.41 1.19 8.52
N HIS A 21 23.48 0.84 7.25
CA HIS A 21 22.42 0.18 6.51
C HIS A 21 22.57 -1.32 6.69
N TYR A 22 21.70 -1.89 7.53
CA TYR A 22 21.65 -3.34 7.73
C TYR A 22 21.03 -4.07 6.53
N ASN A 23 20.04 -3.44 5.88
CA ASN A 23 19.45 -3.91 4.64
C ASN A 23 19.70 -2.88 3.52
N LEU A 24 19.59 -3.35 2.27
CA LEU A 24 19.73 -2.48 1.11
C LEU A 24 18.64 -1.38 1.10
N PRO A 25 19.01 -0.12 0.85
CA PRO A 25 18.04 0.92 0.57
C PRO A 25 17.32 0.61 -0.76
N LYS A 26 16.07 1.07 -0.90
CA LYS A 26 15.24 0.80 -2.08
C LYS A 26 15.66 1.59 -3.33
N SER A 27 16.45 2.65 -3.15
CA SER A 27 16.94 3.51 -4.22
C SER A 27 18.13 4.35 -3.76
N LEU A 28 18.81 4.99 -4.71
CA LEU A 28 19.89 5.94 -4.42
C LEU A 28 19.40 7.20 -3.70
N GLU A 29 18.15 7.62 -3.93
CA GLU A 29 17.52 8.72 -3.20
C GLU A 29 17.33 8.38 -1.72
N ASN A 30 16.82 7.19 -1.41
CA ASN A 30 16.73 6.72 -0.04
C ASN A 30 18.10 6.68 0.62
N TYR A 31 19.08 6.07 -0.05
CA TYR A 31 20.45 5.97 0.45
C TYR A 31 21.04 7.35 0.76
N SER A 32 20.97 8.29 -0.20
CA SER A 32 21.50 9.65 -0.08
C SER A 32 20.85 10.42 1.07
N GLN A 33 19.52 10.36 1.18
CA GLN A 33 18.78 11.01 2.27
C GLN A 33 19.18 10.45 3.64
N GLU A 34 19.36 9.14 3.74
CA GLU A 34 19.66 8.46 5.00
C GLU A 34 21.10 8.71 5.47
N ILE A 35 22.09 8.64 4.57
CA ILE A 35 23.48 8.94 4.91
C ILE A 35 23.70 10.44 5.17
N GLY A 36 22.91 11.32 4.54
CA GLY A 36 22.96 12.78 4.74
C GLY A 36 22.56 13.24 6.15
N ARG A 37 22.21 12.31 7.05
CA ARG A 37 22.00 12.56 8.48
C ARG A 37 23.32 12.61 9.24
N ALA A 38 24.35 11.93 8.76
CA ALA A 38 25.67 11.92 9.38
C ALA A 38 26.43 13.21 9.10
N GLY A 39 27.27 13.67 10.04
CA GLY A 39 28.29 14.67 9.71
C GLY A 39 27.79 16.10 9.49
N ARG A 40 26.57 16.46 9.93
CA ARG A 40 26.02 17.82 9.75
C ARG A 40 26.82 18.92 10.47
N ASP A 41 27.59 18.55 11.49
CA ASP A 41 28.56 19.42 12.18
C ASP A 41 29.89 19.58 11.42
N GLY A 42 30.01 19.03 10.21
CA GLY A 42 31.20 19.09 9.36
C GLY A 42 32.33 18.15 9.79
N LYS A 43 32.16 17.38 10.88
CA LYS A 43 33.17 16.43 11.35
C LYS A 43 33.06 15.10 10.60
N PRO A 44 34.18 14.35 10.44
CA PRO A 44 34.16 13.04 9.81
C PRO A 44 33.11 12.10 10.41
N SER A 45 32.45 11.37 9.53
CA SER A 45 31.45 10.36 9.86
C SER A 45 31.56 9.16 8.91
N LEU A 46 31.05 8.01 9.36
CA LEU A 46 31.11 6.75 8.62
C LEU A 46 29.72 6.36 8.13
N CYS A 47 29.63 5.91 6.87
CA CYS A 47 28.41 5.36 6.30
C CYS A 47 28.74 3.98 5.74
N HIS A 48 28.13 2.94 6.32
CA HIS A 48 28.37 1.56 5.94
C HIS A 48 27.08 0.89 5.48
N MET A 49 27.14 0.23 4.33
CA MET A 49 26.07 -0.63 3.84
C MET A 49 26.52 -2.08 3.92
N LEU A 50 25.72 -2.91 4.60
CA LEU A 50 25.91 -4.35 4.67
C LEU A 50 25.10 -4.97 3.53
N VAL A 51 25.80 -5.47 2.52
CA VAL A 51 25.16 -6.03 1.32
C VAL A 51 25.05 -7.54 1.47
N CYS A 52 23.81 -8.02 1.47
CA CYS A 52 23.45 -9.43 1.40
C CYS A 52 22.58 -9.63 0.14
N PRO A 53 23.02 -10.41 -0.87
CA PRO A 53 22.22 -10.66 -2.06
C PRO A 53 20.87 -11.34 -1.76
N ASP A 54 20.76 -12.09 -0.66
CA ASP A 54 19.52 -12.76 -0.27
C ASP A 54 18.43 -11.76 0.16
N ASP A 55 18.81 -10.56 0.62
CA ASP A 55 17.87 -9.49 0.95
C ASP A 55 17.11 -8.97 -0.29
N LEU A 56 17.65 -9.19 -1.50
CA LEU A 56 17.04 -8.74 -2.74
C LEU A 56 15.69 -9.40 -2.98
N ASN A 57 15.57 -10.69 -2.68
CA ASN A 57 14.32 -11.43 -2.95
C ASN A 57 13.15 -10.80 -2.20
N VAL A 58 13.34 -10.43 -0.94
CA VAL A 58 12.29 -9.77 -0.14
C VAL A 58 11.92 -8.40 -0.75
N LEU A 59 12.91 -7.60 -1.14
CA LEU A 59 12.68 -6.28 -1.74
C LEU A 59 11.97 -6.37 -3.10
N GLU A 60 12.43 -7.28 -3.96
CA GLU A 60 11.85 -7.61 -5.25
C GLU A 60 10.41 -8.11 -5.09
N ASN A 61 10.15 -9.05 -4.17
CA ASN A 61 8.82 -9.60 -3.89
C ASN A 61 7.81 -8.50 -3.52
N PHE A 62 8.23 -7.46 -2.78
CA PHE A 62 7.36 -6.31 -2.50
C PHE A 62 7.00 -5.51 -3.75
N ILE A 63 7.97 -5.30 -4.66
CA ILE A 63 7.79 -4.57 -5.92
C ILE A 63 6.87 -5.36 -6.85
N TYR A 64 7.18 -6.64 -7.11
CA TYR A 64 6.35 -7.50 -7.98
C TYR A 64 4.95 -7.73 -7.40
N GLY A 65 4.81 -7.71 -6.08
CA GLY A 65 3.53 -7.84 -5.38
C GLY A 65 2.62 -6.61 -5.47
N ASP A 66 3.14 -5.46 -5.89
CA ASP A 66 2.38 -4.22 -6.09
C ASP A 66 1.84 -4.06 -7.51
N THR A 67 2.19 -4.95 -8.44
CA THR A 67 1.60 -4.96 -9.78
C THR A 67 0.40 -5.92 -9.81
N PRO A 68 -0.81 -5.39 -10.07
CA PRO A 68 -2.02 -6.19 -10.15
C PRO A 68 -2.15 -6.83 -11.53
N ASP A 69 -2.85 -7.96 -11.60
CA ASP A 69 -3.16 -8.61 -12.87
C ASP A 69 -4.12 -7.78 -13.72
N GLU A 70 -3.98 -7.87 -15.04
CA GLU A 70 -4.83 -7.11 -15.98
C GLU A 70 -6.32 -7.38 -15.76
N GLN A 71 -6.71 -8.64 -15.55
CA GLN A 71 -8.10 -9.03 -15.29
C GLN A 71 -8.67 -8.41 -14.01
N SER A 72 -7.82 -8.22 -12.99
CA SER A 72 -8.20 -7.53 -11.77
C SER A 72 -8.48 -6.05 -12.04
N ILE A 73 -7.70 -5.40 -12.91
CA ILE A 73 -7.94 -4.02 -13.35
C ILE A 73 -9.19 -3.92 -14.23
N VAL A 74 -9.43 -4.88 -15.14
CA VAL A 74 -10.68 -4.95 -15.93
C VAL A 74 -11.89 -5.03 -15.00
N GLY A 75 -11.83 -5.91 -14.00
CA GLY A 75 -12.87 -6.05 -12.98
C GLY A 75 -13.12 -4.75 -12.23
N LEU A 76 -12.05 -4.04 -11.84
CA LEU A 76 -12.13 -2.73 -11.19
C LEU A 76 -12.84 -1.70 -12.08
N ILE A 77 -12.44 -1.57 -13.35
CA ILE A 77 -13.01 -0.59 -14.27
C ILE A 77 -14.49 -0.89 -14.52
N ARG A 78 -14.83 -2.15 -14.85
CA ARG A 78 -16.24 -2.56 -15.03
C ARG A 78 -17.05 -2.31 -13.76
N GLY A 79 -16.48 -2.62 -12.60
CA GLY A 79 -17.11 -2.38 -11.30
C GLY A 79 -17.38 -0.91 -11.04
N LEU A 80 -16.43 -0.02 -11.34
CA LEU A 80 -16.57 1.42 -11.10
C LEU A 80 -17.57 2.09 -12.06
N PHE A 81 -17.44 1.86 -13.37
CA PHE A 81 -18.26 2.56 -14.38
C PHE A 81 -19.65 1.95 -14.60
N SER A 82 -19.99 0.87 -13.88
CA SER A 82 -21.35 0.33 -13.84
C SER A 82 -22.20 0.88 -12.68
N LEU A 83 -21.61 1.60 -11.72
CA LEU A 83 -22.32 2.11 -10.55
C LEU A 83 -23.26 3.28 -10.84
N CYS A 84 -22.87 4.17 -11.75
CA CYS A 84 -23.65 5.37 -12.08
C CYS A 84 -23.31 5.92 -13.48
N ASP A 85 -24.05 6.93 -13.92
CA ASP A 85 -23.81 7.60 -15.21
C ASP A 85 -22.86 8.81 -15.08
N VAL A 86 -22.47 9.35 -16.24
CA VAL A 86 -21.58 10.50 -16.31
C VAL A 86 -22.24 11.71 -15.62
N GLY A 87 -21.49 12.38 -14.75
CA GLY A 87 -21.95 13.51 -13.94
C GLY A 87 -22.50 13.11 -12.57
N GLU A 88 -22.79 11.83 -12.34
CA GLU A 88 -23.30 11.34 -11.06
C GLU A 88 -22.18 11.00 -10.07
N GLU A 89 -22.50 11.09 -8.79
CA GLU A 89 -21.60 10.74 -7.68
C GLU A 89 -21.92 9.35 -7.15
N PHE A 90 -20.87 8.60 -6.85
CA PHE A 90 -20.95 7.36 -6.08
C PHE A 90 -19.94 7.39 -4.95
N ASP A 91 -20.14 6.52 -3.97
CA ASP A 91 -19.20 6.36 -2.88
C ASP A 91 -18.88 4.89 -2.63
N THR A 92 -17.63 4.59 -2.30
CA THR A 92 -17.17 3.21 -2.13
C THR A 92 -16.14 3.08 -1.01
N SER A 93 -16.07 1.88 -0.43
CA SER A 93 -15.02 1.49 0.51
C SER A 93 -13.83 0.98 -0.27
N LEU A 94 -12.67 1.64 -0.16
CA LEU A 94 -11.44 1.15 -0.81
C LEU A 94 -11.03 -0.23 -0.30
N TYR A 95 -11.35 -0.58 0.95
CA TYR A 95 -11.10 -1.92 1.47
C TYR A 95 -11.92 -2.95 0.70
N THR A 96 -13.20 -2.69 0.50
CA THR A 96 -14.10 -3.58 -0.24
C THR A 96 -13.65 -3.73 -1.68
N LEU A 97 -13.39 -2.60 -2.36
CA LEU A 97 -12.95 -2.56 -3.75
C LEU A 97 -11.59 -3.27 -3.96
N SER A 98 -10.64 -3.03 -3.05
CA SER A 98 -9.35 -3.73 -3.01
C SER A 98 -9.53 -5.24 -2.93
N SER A 99 -10.46 -5.66 -2.09
CA SER A 99 -10.67 -7.05 -1.76
C SER A 99 -11.46 -7.79 -2.85
N GLU A 100 -12.43 -7.14 -3.47
CA GLU A 100 -13.23 -7.67 -4.59
C GLU A 100 -12.43 -7.84 -5.87
N HIS A 101 -11.55 -6.89 -6.18
CA HIS A 101 -10.76 -6.92 -7.39
C HIS A 101 -9.35 -7.47 -7.21
N ASP A 102 -8.98 -7.95 -6.02
CA ASP A 102 -7.63 -8.49 -5.74
C ASP A 102 -6.49 -7.48 -6.01
N ILE A 103 -6.69 -6.23 -5.61
CA ILE A 103 -5.71 -5.15 -5.79
C ILE A 103 -5.33 -4.64 -4.40
N ARG A 104 -4.04 -4.61 -4.05
CA ARG A 104 -3.58 -4.08 -2.75
C ARG A 104 -4.00 -2.62 -2.56
N ALA A 105 -4.31 -2.22 -1.33
CA ALA A 105 -4.92 -0.91 -1.06
C ALA A 105 -4.12 0.30 -1.59
N LEU A 106 -2.78 0.30 -1.49
CA LEU A 106 -1.94 1.38 -2.02
C LEU A 106 -1.91 1.41 -3.55
N VAL A 107 -1.93 0.23 -4.18
CA VAL A 107 -1.98 0.07 -5.63
C VAL A 107 -3.32 0.54 -6.17
N LEU A 108 -4.42 0.17 -5.51
CA LEU A 108 -5.76 0.63 -5.85
C LEU A 108 -5.85 2.17 -5.81
N ARG A 109 -5.29 2.80 -4.78
CA ARG A 109 -5.22 4.26 -4.70
C ARG A 109 -4.45 4.85 -5.88
N THR A 110 -3.33 4.24 -6.26
CA THR A 110 -2.55 4.67 -7.44
C THR A 110 -3.39 4.61 -8.71
N LEU A 111 -4.12 3.50 -8.94
CA LEU A 111 -4.99 3.34 -10.10
C LEU A 111 -6.12 4.37 -10.12
N LEU A 112 -6.76 4.62 -8.98
CA LEU A 112 -7.81 5.65 -8.86
C LEU A 112 -7.26 7.06 -9.13
N THR A 113 -6.03 7.35 -8.68
CA THR A 113 -5.35 8.61 -9.01
C THR A 113 -5.04 8.71 -10.50
N TYR A 114 -4.62 7.64 -11.18
CA TYR A 114 -4.47 7.68 -12.64
C TYR A 114 -5.79 7.95 -13.35
N LEU A 115 -6.87 7.28 -12.93
CA LEU A 115 -8.20 7.55 -13.47
C LEU A 115 -8.64 9.01 -13.25
N GLU A 116 -8.29 9.61 -12.11
CA GLU A 116 -8.56 11.03 -11.83
C GLU A 116 -7.69 11.97 -12.69
N LEU A 117 -6.39 11.71 -12.80
CA LEU A 117 -5.46 12.50 -13.63
C LEU A 117 -5.82 12.44 -15.12
N ASP A 118 -6.27 11.26 -15.59
CA ASP A 118 -6.75 11.05 -16.95
C ASP A 118 -8.21 11.53 -17.12
N GLY A 119 -8.82 12.15 -16.11
CA GLY A 119 -10.12 12.80 -16.20
C GLY A 119 -11.32 11.86 -16.29
N TYR A 120 -11.19 10.60 -15.89
CA TYR A 120 -12.31 9.66 -15.76
C TYR A 120 -13.11 9.88 -14.48
N LEU A 121 -12.42 10.21 -13.39
CA LEU A 121 -13.01 10.40 -12.07
C LEU A 121 -12.64 11.78 -11.51
N LEU A 122 -13.44 12.27 -10.57
CA LEU A 122 -13.08 13.38 -9.70
C LEU A 122 -13.29 12.96 -8.25
N GLY A 123 -12.24 13.03 -7.44
CA GLY A 123 -12.28 12.69 -6.02
C GLY A 123 -13.04 13.73 -5.20
N GLY A 124 -13.96 13.25 -4.35
CA GLY A 124 -14.62 14.05 -3.33
C GLY A 124 -14.03 13.81 -1.93
N THR A 125 -14.54 14.55 -0.94
CA THR A 125 -14.10 14.38 0.45
C THR A 125 -14.56 13.02 1.01
N PRO A 126 -13.64 12.20 1.56
CA PRO A 126 -14.00 10.99 2.29
C PRO A 126 -14.92 11.27 3.48
N PHE A 127 -15.78 10.32 3.82
CA PHE A 127 -16.64 10.40 4.99
C PHE A 127 -16.79 9.05 5.67
N TYR A 128 -17.14 9.03 6.95
CA TYR A 128 -17.42 7.79 7.69
C TYR A 128 -18.88 7.41 7.57
N ALA A 129 -19.18 6.17 7.19
CA ALA A 129 -20.55 5.66 7.10
C ALA A 129 -21.16 5.39 8.48
N ASP A 130 -20.37 4.82 9.37
CA ASP A 130 -20.83 4.30 10.65
C ASP A 130 -20.43 5.23 11.79
N TYR A 131 -21.41 5.61 12.60
CA TYR A 131 -21.19 6.35 13.85
C TYR A 131 -21.64 5.49 15.01
N SER A 132 -20.79 5.41 16.03
CA SER A 132 -21.14 4.77 17.29
C SER A 132 -20.84 5.74 18.42
N PHE A 133 -21.69 5.77 19.43
CA PHE A 133 -21.42 6.58 20.62
C PHE A 133 -21.60 5.77 21.89
N LYS A 134 -20.84 6.11 22.91
CA LYS A 134 -20.98 5.57 24.26
C LYS A 134 -21.38 6.73 25.18
N PRO A 135 -22.60 6.72 25.73
CA PRO A 135 -23.03 7.77 26.64
C PRO A 135 -22.23 7.71 27.95
N LEU A 136 -21.74 8.85 28.42
CA LEU A 136 -21.04 8.99 29.71
C LEU A 136 -22.01 9.35 30.84
N GLN A 137 -23.22 9.77 30.47
CA GLN A 137 -24.33 10.09 31.37
C GLN A 137 -25.61 9.47 30.82
N SER A 138 -26.66 9.34 31.64
CA SER A 138 -27.95 8.84 31.15
C SER A 138 -28.53 9.76 30.07
N SER A 139 -29.29 9.21 29.11
CA SER A 139 -29.95 10.00 28.06
C SER A 139 -30.86 11.09 28.65
N SER A 140 -31.55 10.81 29.76
CA SER A 140 -32.38 11.81 30.46
C SER A 140 -31.55 13.00 30.95
N GLN A 141 -30.39 12.76 31.56
CA GLN A 141 -29.49 13.82 32.03
C GLN A 141 -28.91 14.66 30.87
N ILE A 142 -28.62 14.02 29.74
CA ILE A 142 -28.16 14.72 28.54
C ILE A 142 -29.28 15.62 28.00
N LEU A 143 -30.50 15.08 27.86
CA LEU A 143 -31.65 15.79 27.30
C LEU A 143 -32.13 16.96 28.20
N GLN A 144 -31.93 16.90 29.52
CA GLN A 144 -32.25 18.00 30.44
C GLN A 144 -31.41 19.25 30.20
N ARG A 145 -30.24 19.14 29.55
CA ARG A 145 -29.37 20.29 29.24
C ARG A 145 -29.84 21.10 28.03
N PHE A 146 -30.89 20.64 27.34
CA PHE A 146 -31.40 21.26 26.12
C PHE A 146 -32.89 21.55 26.24
N GLU A 147 -33.31 22.60 25.54
CA GLU A 147 -34.70 23.05 25.47
C GLU A 147 -35.15 23.20 24.01
N GLY A 148 -36.47 23.19 23.81
CA GLY A 148 -37.09 23.37 22.50
C GLY A 148 -36.66 22.35 21.44
N GLU A 149 -36.46 22.84 20.21
CA GLU A 149 -36.18 22.02 19.02
C GLU A 149 -34.94 21.11 19.19
N ARG A 150 -33.90 21.59 19.87
CA ARG A 150 -32.66 20.81 20.07
C ARG A 150 -32.89 19.58 20.93
N ARG A 151 -33.70 19.70 21.98
CA ARG A 151 -34.05 18.57 22.85
C ARG A 151 -34.85 17.52 22.09
N GLU A 152 -35.85 17.96 21.32
CA GLU A 152 -36.67 17.06 20.51
C GLU A 152 -35.85 16.33 19.45
N PHE A 153 -34.93 17.05 18.80
CA PHE A 153 -34.01 16.47 17.82
C PHE A 153 -33.14 15.37 18.45
N LEU A 154 -32.50 15.66 19.60
CA LEU A 154 -31.64 14.70 20.28
C LEU A 154 -32.40 13.49 20.82
N ASP A 155 -33.62 13.67 21.34
CA ASP A 155 -34.45 12.55 21.79
C ASP A 155 -34.79 11.62 20.63
N LYS A 156 -35.22 12.19 19.49
CA LYS A 156 -35.52 11.42 18.29
C LYS A 156 -34.28 10.74 17.73
N LEU A 157 -33.12 11.41 17.74
CA LEU A 157 -31.84 10.87 17.28
C LEU A 157 -31.40 9.67 18.13
N PHE A 158 -31.43 9.78 19.46
CA PHE A 158 -31.03 8.68 20.34
C PHE A 158 -31.94 7.45 20.20
N ARG A 159 -33.22 7.64 19.85
CA ARG A 159 -34.14 6.52 19.56
C ARG A 159 -33.80 5.77 18.26
N GLN A 160 -33.08 6.39 17.33
CA GLN A 160 -32.59 5.70 16.13
C GLN A 160 -31.37 4.81 16.41
N ALA A 161 -30.74 4.94 17.57
CA ALA A 161 -29.52 4.23 17.88
C ALA A 161 -29.80 2.80 18.39
N ILE A 162 -29.11 1.83 17.80
CA ILE A 162 -29.21 0.42 18.18
C ILE A 162 -28.24 0.15 19.33
N LYS A 163 -28.79 -0.25 20.48
CA LYS A 163 -28.03 -0.50 21.70
C LYS A 163 -27.18 -1.79 21.58
N GLY A 164 -25.87 -1.65 21.71
CA GLY A 164 -24.93 -2.74 21.98
C GLY A 164 -24.64 -2.89 23.47
N ARG A 165 -23.53 -3.59 23.82
CA ARG A 165 -23.14 -3.82 25.21
C ARG A 165 -22.74 -2.53 25.94
N THR A 166 -21.95 -1.69 25.29
CA THR A 166 -21.46 -0.39 25.81
C THR A 166 -21.63 0.74 24.80
N TRP A 167 -21.60 0.42 23.51
CA TRP A 167 -21.73 1.34 22.39
C TRP A 167 -23.10 1.26 21.75
N PHE A 168 -23.63 2.40 21.35
CA PHE A 168 -24.84 2.54 20.56
C PHE A 168 -24.44 2.83 19.12
N LYS A 169 -24.94 2.03 18.18
CA LYS A 169 -24.66 2.20 16.75
C LYS A 169 -25.74 3.06 16.10
N LEU A 170 -25.35 3.96 15.22
CA LEU A 170 -26.25 4.82 14.49
C LEU A 170 -26.02 4.63 12.98
N ASP A 171 -27.05 4.17 12.28
CA ASP A 171 -27.10 4.24 10.82
C ASP A 171 -27.48 5.67 10.42
N LEU A 172 -26.51 6.41 9.87
CA LEU A 172 -26.73 7.80 9.48
C LEU A 172 -27.70 7.93 8.30
N ALA A 173 -27.71 6.99 7.35
CA ALA A 173 -28.61 7.08 6.21
C ALA A 173 -30.07 6.95 6.68
N GLN A 174 -30.34 5.96 7.54
CA GLN A 174 -31.68 5.76 8.08
C GLN A 174 -32.09 6.87 9.06
N ALA A 175 -31.17 7.37 9.89
CA ALA A 175 -31.45 8.48 10.80
C ALA A 175 -31.75 9.79 10.04
N THR A 176 -31.02 10.06 8.95
CA THR A 176 -31.24 11.24 8.08
C THR A 176 -32.65 11.21 7.49
N LEU A 177 -33.10 10.05 6.99
CA LEU A 177 -34.45 9.85 6.46
C LEU A 177 -35.53 10.00 7.55
N ASN A 178 -35.38 9.30 8.68
CA ASN A 178 -36.38 9.28 9.75
C ASN A 178 -36.53 10.64 10.47
N LEU A 179 -35.45 11.42 10.55
CA LEU A 179 -35.44 12.74 11.19
C LEU A 179 -35.68 13.89 10.20
N ASN A 180 -35.75 13.59 8.90
CA ASN A 180 -35.84 14.58 7.82
C ASN A 180 -34.84 15.73 7.99
N THR A 181 -33.56 15.37 8.17
CA THR A 181 -32.47 16.30 8.46
C THR A 181 -31.28 16.03 7.56
N SER A 182 -30.30 16.94 7.51
CA SER A 182 -29.02 16.66 6.85
C SER A 182 -28.11 15.78 7.71
N ARG A 183 -27.22 15.04 7.04
CA ARG A 183 -26.17 14.23 7.67
C ARG A 183 -25.25 15.10 8.52
N GLU A 184 -24.88 16.27 8.00
CA GLU A 184 -23.97 17.23 8.66
C GLU A 184 -24.54 17.68 10.01
N ARG A 185 -25.86 17.88 10.12
CA ARG A 185 -26.50 18.27 11.39
C ARG A 185 -26.36 17.16 12.45
N ILE A 186 -26.53 15.89 12.06
CA ILE A 186 -26.38 14.75 12.98
C ILE A 186 -24.92 14.63 13.44
N ILE A 187 -23.97 14.70 12.50
CA ILE A 187 -22.53 14.62 12.81
C ILE A 187 -22.14 15.76 13.75
N THR A 188 -22.50 17.00 13.43
CA THR A 188 -22.22 18.18 14.26
C THR A 188 -22.78 18.01 15.67
N ALA A 189 -23.98 17.44 15.82
CA ALA A 189 -24.57 17.20 17.13
C ALA A 189 -23.82 16.14 17.94
N LEU A 190 -23.42 15.03 17.31
CA LEU A 190 -22.64 13.99 17.97
C LEU A 190 -21.25 14.49 18.37
N ASP A 191 -20.55 15.18 17.47
CA ASP A 191 -19.23 15.73 17.74
C ASP A 191 -19.29 16.76 18.87
N TRP A 192 -20.27 17.67 18.86
CA TRP A 192 -20.48 18.65 19.94
C TRP A 192 -20.74 17.96 21.29
N LEU A 193 -21.61 16.94 21.33
CA LEU A 193 -21.86 16.18 22.56
C LEU A 193 -20.61 15.43 23.03
N GLY A 194 -19.74 15.02 22.10
CA GLY A 194 -18.42 14.47 22.37
C GLY A 194 -17.47 15.47 23.01
N GLU A 195 -17.36 16.67 22.44
CA GLU A 195 -16.56 17.78 22.96
C GLU A 195 -16.99 18.20 24.37
N GLN A 196 -18.30 18.19 24.63
CA GLN A 196 -18.85 18.46 25.97
C GLN A 196 -18.71 17.30 26.96
N GLN A 197 -18.03 16.21 26.58
CA GLN A 197 -17.82 15.01 27.39
C GLN A 197 -19.14 14.37 27.88
N LEU A 198 -20.21 14.50 27.09
CA LEU A 198 -21.50 13.86 27.38
C LEU A 198 -21.55 12.44 26.81
N LEU A 199 -20.76 12.19 25.77
CA LEU A 199 -20.62 10.91 25.10
C LEU A 199 -19.24 10.77 24.49
N GLU A 200 -18.81 9.53 24.25
CA GLU A 200 -17.61 9.21 23.51
C GLU A 200 -18.04 8.81 22.10
N VAL A 201 -17.52 9.45 21.04
CA VAL A 201 -17.88 9.16 19.65
C VAL A 201 -16.79 8.32 18.99
N LYS A 202 -17.21 7.29 18.26
CA LYS A 202 -16.35 6.44 17.45
C LYS A 202 -16.92 6.36 16.04
N VAL A 203 -16.09 6.70 15.06
CA VAL A 203 -16.42 6.60 13.64
C VAL A 203 -15.77 5.37 13.01
N ALA A 204 -16.46 4.76 12.05
CA ALA A 204 -15.97 3.61 11.30
C ALA A 204 -16.51 3.60 9.86
N GLY A 205 -16.02 2.67 9.04
CA GLY A 205 -16.50 2.50 7.67
C GLY A 205 -16.23 3.71 6.78
N ILE A 206 -14.95 4.08 6.63
CA ILE A 206 -14.57 5.16 5.72
C ILE A 206 -15.00 4.84 4.29
N ARG A 207 -15.70 5.78 3.66
CA ARG A 207 -16.13 5.75 2.27
C ARG A 207 -15.49 6.90 1.52
N HIS A 208 -15.17 6.67 0.26
CA HIS A 208 -14.58 7.66 -0.64
C HIS A 208 -15.58 7.96 -1.74
N ARG A 209 -15.82 9.25 -1.94
CA ARG A 209 -16.74 9.75 -2.95
C ARG A 209 -15.99 10.02 -4.24
N TYR A 210 -16.59 9.66 -5.35
CA TYR A 210 -16.10 9.97 -6.69
C TYR A 210 -17.26 10.41 -7.57
N ARG A 211 -16.97 11.31 -8.51
CA ARG A 211 -17.89 11.67 -9.60
C ARG A 211 -17.35 11.14 -10.92
N ILE A 212 -18.18 10.49 -11.73
CA ILE A 212 -17.77 10.04 -13.07
C ILE A 212 -17.75 11.25 -14.00
N GLN A 213 -16.59 11.53 -14.59
CA GLN A 213 -16.40 12.64 -15.54
C GLN A 213 -16.55 12.18 -16.99
N ARG A 214 -16.09 10.97 -17.30
CA ARG A 214 -16.29 10.31 -18.60
C ARG A 214 -16.26 8.80 -18.43
N LYS A 215 -16.88 8.08 -19.35
CA LYS A 215 -16.80 6.61 -19.43
C LYS A 215 -15.69 6.21 -20.42
N PRO A 216 -14.97 5.10 -20.17
CA PRO A 216 -14.05 4.54 -21.16
C PRO A 216 -14.81 3.97 -22.36
N ASP A 217 -14.19 4.05 -23.55
CA ASP A 217 -14.73 3.43 -24.76
C ASP A 217 -14.75 1.90 -24.64
N SER A 218 -13.73 1.32 -24.00
CA SER A 218 -13.64 -0.09 -23.65
C SER A 218 -12.97 -0.24 -22.29
N SER A 219 -13.56 -1.08 -21.44
CA SER A 219 -13.00 -1.38 -20.13
C SER A 219 -11.67 -2.13 -20.25
N GLU A 220 -11.56 -2.99 -21.25
CA GLU A 220 -10.39 -3.79 -21.59
C GLU A 220 -9.25 -2.88 -22.06
N SER A 221 -9.53 -1.94 -22.97
CA SER A 221 -8.49 -1.03 -23.46
C SER A 221 -7.92 -0.14 -22.36
N LEU A 222 -8.78 0.41 -21.49
CA LEU A 222 -8.31 1.23 -20.36
C LEU A 222 -7.57 0.36 -19.32
N ALA A 223 -8.02 -0.87 -19.09
CA ALA A 223 -7.32 -1.80 -18.20
C ALA A 223 -5.92 -2.12 -18.70
N ALA A 224 -5.77 -2.42 -20.00
CA ALA A 224 -4.50 -2.70 -20.62
C ALA A 224 -3.54 -1.50 -20.51
N GLU A 225 -4.04 -0.27 -20.72
CA GLU A 225 -3.23 0.94 -20.54
C GLU A 225 -2.74 1.09 -19.09
N LEU A 226 -3.64 0.97 -18.11
CA LEU A 226 -3.28 1.06 -16.70
C LEU A 226 -2.32 -0.07 -16.28
N HIS A 227 -2.54 -1.29 -16.77
CA HIS A 227 -1.67 -2.43 -16.54
C HIS A 227 -0.26 -2.16 -17.06
N GLN A 228 -0.13 -1.63 -18.28
CA GLN A 228 1.16 -1.22 -18.86
C GLN A 228 1.85 -0.12 -18.05
N ARG A 229 1.10 0.85 -17.50
CA ARG A 229 1.67 1.84 -16.56
C ARG A 229 2.18 1.19 -15.28
N MET A 230 1.50 0.17 -14.75
CA MET A 230 1.94 -0.56 -13.56
C MET A 230 3.20 -1.40 -13.84
N ILE A 231 3.28 -2.09 -14.98
CA ILE A 231 4.49 -2.82 -15.40
C ILE A 231 5.69 -1.87 -15.56
N LYS A 232 5.49 -0.72 -16.21
CA LYS A 232 6.57 0.28 -16.35
C LYS A 232 7.06 0.79 -14.99
N ARG A 233 6.15 0.98 -14.04
CA ARG A 233 6.49 1.38 -12.67
C ARG A 233 7.29 0.28 -11.97
N GLU A 234 6.86 -0.96 -12.05
CA GLU A 234 7.59 -2.12 -11.51
C GLU A 234 9.01 -2.19 -12.05
N GLN A 235 9.18 -2.11 -13.36
CA GLN A 235 10.50 -2.10 -14.00
C GLN A 235 11.38 -0.95 -13.51
N ALA A 236 10.80 0.24 -13.34
CA ALA A 236 11.52 1.40 -12.81
C ALA A 236 11.93 1.21 -11.34
N GLU A 237 11.09 0.58 -10.51
CA GLU A 237 11.40 0.28 -9.10
C GLU A 237 12.50 -0.81 -8.99
N ILE A 238 12.45 -1.85 -9.82
CA ILE A 238 13.53 -2.86 -9.92
C ILE A 238 14.84 -2.21 -10.38
N HIS A 239 14.78 -1.34 -11.40
CA HIS A 239 15.97 -0.65 -11.88
C HIS A 239 16.60 0.25 -10.81
N ARG A 240 15.78 0.96 -10.02
CA ARG A 240 16.28 1.77 -8.89
C ARG A 240 16.97 0.94 -7.81
N LEU A 241 16.47 -0.27 -7.54
CA LEU A 241 17.14 -1.20 -6.63
C LEU A 241 18.48 -1.66 -7.22
N GLN A 242 18.51 -1.98 -8.52
CA GLN A 242 19.74 -2.37 -9.21
C GLN A 242 20.80 -1.26 -9.18
N GLN A 243 20.42 0.01 -9.32
CA GLN A 243 21.33 1.15 -9.22
C GLN A 243 22.07 1.22 -7.87
N VAL A 244 21.45 0.76 -6.78
CA VAL A 244 22.11 0.66 -5.46
C VAL A 244 23.22 -0.39 -5.49
N LEU A 245 22.97 -1.56 -6.08
CA LEU A 245 23.96 -2.61 -6.25
C LEU A 245 25.10 -2.15 -7.17
N ASP A 246 24.76 -1.49 -8.28
CA ASP A 246 25.74 -0.96 -9.23
C ASP A 246 26.66 0.05 -8.56
N LEU A 247 26.14 0.92 -7.68
CA LEU A 247 26.96 1.84 -6.88
C LEU A 247 27.93 1.09 -5.96
N VAL A 248 27.49 0.01 -5.32
CA VAL A 248 28.35 -0.79 -4.43
C VAL A 248 29.45 -1.52 -5.20
N ALA A 249 29.11 -2.09 -6.36
CA ALA A 249 30.03 -2.84 -7.23
C ALA A 249 30.87 -1.95 -8.15
N LEU A 250 30.65 -0.63 -8.14
CA LEU A 250 31.26 0.30 -9.06
C LEU A 250 32.80 0.24 -9.03
N ASP A 251 33.41 0.13 -10.21
CA ASP A 251 34.86 0.23 -10.39
C ASP A 251 35.32 1.68 -10.63
N ASN A 252 34.77 2.61 -9.84
CA ASN A 252 35.11 4.03 -9.85
C ASN A 252 34.65 4.69 -8.54
N CYS A 253 34.95 5.97 -8.35
CA CYS A 253 34.57 6.75 -7.18
C CYS A 253 33.04 6.78 -6.98
N GLN A 254 32.59 6.08 -5.94
CA GLN A 254 31.17 5.96 -5.58
C GLN A 254 30.54 7.31 -5.21
N THR A 255 31.26 8.19 -4.52
CA THR A 255 30.75 9.53 -4.19
C THR A 255 30.50 10.36 -5.45
N ASN A 256 31.37 10.24 -6.46
CA ASN A 256 31.17 10.97 -7.72
C ASN A 256 30.01 10.38 -8.52
N ALA A 257 29.85 9.06 -8.55
CA ALA A 257 28.69 8.42 -9.20
C ALA A 257 27.37 8.80 -8.51
N LEU A 258 27.34 8.81 -7.18
CA LEU A 258 26.17 9.25 -6.42
C LEU A 258 25.85 10.74 -6.69
N ALA A 259 26.87 11.61 -6.74
CA ALA A 259 26.68 13.02 -7.09
C ALA A 259 26.14 13.18 -8.52
N ALA A 260 26.67 12.42 -9.47
CA ALA A 260 26.25 12.45 -10.87
C ALA A 260 24.79 12.00 -11.05
N HIS A 261 24.31 11.05 -10.24
CA HIS A 261 22.89 10.65 -10.19
C HIS A 261 21.95 11.85 -9.90
N PHE A 262 22.41 12.81 -9.09
CA PHE A 262 21.68 14.04 -8.77
C PHE A 262 22.06 15.24 -9.66
N GLY A 263 22.80 15.00 -10.75
CA GLY A 263 23.21 16.04 -11.69
C GLY A 263 24.43 16.87 -11.29
N GLU A 264 25.16 16.48 -10.24
CA GLU A 264 26.40 17.14 -9.82
C GLU A 264 27.63 16.42 -10.40
N GLN A 265 28.45 17.15 -11.15
CA GLN A 265 29.69 16.63 -11.73
C GLN A 265 30.90 17.05 -10.89
N ARG A 266 31.77 16.09 -10.58
CA ARG A 266 32.99 16.29 -9.78
C ARG A 266 34.21 15.87 -10.59
N SER A 267 35.23 16.73 -10.64
CA SER A 267 36.42 16.52 -11.48
C SER A 267 37.46 15.59 -10.87
N GLN A 268 37.43 15.38 -9.55
CA GLN A 268 38.42 14.57 -8.82
C GLN A 268 37.74 13.47 -8.01
N PRO A 269 38.36 12.28 -7.86
CA PRO A 269 37.89 11.24 -6.94
C PRO A 269 37.79 11.78 -5.50
N CYS A 270 36.84 11.28 -4.72
CA CYS A 270 36.61 11.78 -3.36
C CYS A 270 37.71 11.40 -2.37
N GLY A 271 38.49 10.35 -2.64
CA GLY A 271 39.59 9.88 -1.78
C GLY A 271 39.17 9.13 -0.52
N HIS A 272 37.87 8.99 -0.24
CA HIS A 272 37.38 8.42 1.02
C HIS A 272 36.27 7.35 0.89
N CYS A 273 35.68 7.14 -0.30
CA CYS A 273 34.70 6.07 -0.49
C CYS A 273 35.37 4.69 -0.51
N SER A 274 34.58 3.62 -0.41
CA SER A 274 35.10 2.24 -0.36
C SER A 274 36.01 1.95 -1.55
N TRP A 275 35.61 2.34 -2.77
CA TRP A 275 36.44 2.20 -3.96
C TRP A 275 37.74 3.03 -3.89
N CYS A 276 37.69 4.32 -3.52
CA CYS A 276 38.90 5.13 -3.43
C CYS A 276 39.90 4.61 -2.38
N ASN A 277 39.40 3.97 -1.33
CA ASN A 277 40.22 3.46 -0.23
C ASN A 277 40.76 2.05 -0.48
N LYS A 278 39.95 1.15 -1.07
CA LYS A 278 40.26 -0.29 -1.18
C LYS A 278 40.15 -0.86 -2.61
N GLY A 279 39.67 -0.09 -3.58
CA GLY A 279 39.35 -0.55 -4.93
C GLY A 279 37.97 -1.21 -5.03
N ALA A 280 37.69 -1.82 -6.19
CA ALA A 280 36.40 -2.44 -6.50
C ALA A 280 36.00 -3.53 -5.49
N SER A 281 34.73 -3.51 -5.09
CA SER A 281 34.12 -4.55 -4.25
C SER A 281 33.33 -5.51 -5.12
N LYS A 282 33.44 -6.81 -4.86
CA LYS A 282 32.62 -7.83 -5.53
C LYS A 282 31.40 -8.13 -4.67
N ILE A 283 30.22 -8.02 -5.26
CA ILE A 283 28.99 -8.49 -4.64
C ILE A 283 28.88 -10.00 -4.95
N PRO A 284 28.66 -10.86 -3.95
CA PRO A 284 28.44 -12.28 -4.21
C PRO A 284 27.22 -12.46 -5.11
N SER A 285 27.30 -13.40 -6.05
CA SER A 285 26.14 -13.76 -6.87
C SER A 285 25.09 -14.46 -6.00
N ARG A 286 23.81 -14.22 -6.28
CA ARG A 286 22.73 -15.06 -5.74
C ARG A 286 22.96 -16.50 -6.20
N PRO A 287 22.88 -17.50 -5.32
CA PRO A 287 22.96 -18.89 -5.75
C PRO A 287 21.80 -19.18 -6.70
N ALA A 288 22.06 -19.91 -7.79
CA ALA A 288 20.98 -20.44 -8.62
C ALA A 288 20.20 -21.45 -7.78
N GLN A 289 18.90 -21.25 -7.65
CA GLN A 289 18.04 -22.13 -6.87
C GLN A 289 17.09 -22.89 -7.78
N ILE A 290 16.97 -24.19 -7.54
CA ILE A 290 16.17 -25.10 -8.34
C ILE A 290 14.94 -25.44 -7.51
N ILE A 291 13.77 -25.33 -8.14
CA ILE A 291 12.52 -25.82 -7.55
C ILE A 291 12.58 -27.34 -7.58
N SER A 292 12.51 -27.99 -6.43
CA SER A 292 12.59 -29.44 -6.34
C SER A 292 11.37 -30.11 -6.98
N ASP A 293 11.55 -31.33 -7.50
CA ASP A 293 10.46 -32.12 -8.09
C ASP A 293 9.30 -32.33 -7.11
N ASP A 294 9.60 -32.49 -5.81
CA ASP A 294 8.59 -32.61 -4.74
C ASP A 294 7.71 -31.35 -4.64
N ILE A 295 8.31 -30.16 -4.71
CA ILE A 295 7.54 -28.91 -4.72
C ILE A 295 6.75 -28.78 -6.03
N GLY A 296 7.35 -29.18 -7.16
CA GLY A 296 6.68 -29.22 -8.46
C GLY A 296 5.39 -30.05 -8.41
N GLN A 297 5.44 -31.26 -7.86
CA GLN A 297 4.25 -32.11 -7.74
C GLN A 297 3.18 -31.48 -6.83
N GLN A 298 3.59 -30.86 -5.72
CA GLN A 298 2.66 -30.17 -4.83
C GLN A 298 2.00 -28.95 -5.50
N ILE A 299 2.70 -28.27 -6.41
CA ILE A 299 2.15 -27.18 -7.21
C ILE A 299 1.08 -27.70 -8.17
N GLU A 300 1.34 -28.81 -8.86
CA GLU A 300 0.35 -29.46 -9.75
C GLU A 300 -0.90 -29.89 -8.98
N ASP A 301 -0.73 -30.52 -7.81
CA ASP A 301 -1.85 -30.90 -6.94
C ASP A 301 -2.70 -29.68 -6.56
N LEU A 302 -2.04 -28.58 -6.17
CA LEU A 302 -2.73 -27.33 -5.83
C LEU A 302 -3.46 -26.72 -7.04
N LEU A 303 -2.85 -26.76 -8.23
CA LEU A 303 -3.47 -26.25 -9.46
C LEU A 303 -4.75 -27.00 -9.81
N ASN A 304 -4.79 -28.32 -9.55
CA ASN A 304 -5.97 -29.16 -9.74
C ASN A 304 -7.10 -28.82 -8.75
N GLU A 305 -6.76 -28.44 -7.52
CA GLU A 305 -7.73 -28.03 -6.49
C GLU A 305 -8.22 -26.57 -6.69
N GLU A 306 -7.36 -25.71 -7.22
CA GLU A 306 -7.54 -24.25 -7.27
C GLU A 306 -7.41 -23.70 -8.70
N THR A 307 -8.45 -23.91 -9.51
CA THR A 307 -8.52 -23.48 -10.93
C THR A 307 -8.23 -22.00 -11.19
N ILE A 308 -8.40 -21.13 -10.18
CA ILE A 308 -8.06 -19.70 -10.30
C ILE A 308 -6.55 -19.49 -10.43
N LEU A 309 -5.73 -20.36 -9.80
CA LEU A 309 -4.28 -20.29 -9.87
C LEU A 309 -3.80 -20.73 -11.26
N GLN A 310 -4.50 -21.70 -11.88
CA GLN A 310 -4.20 -22.16 -13.24
C GLN A 310 -4.40 -21.06 -14.29
N SER A 311 -5.37 -20.18 -14.11
CA SER A 311 -5.61 -19.05 -15.03
C SER A 311 -4.80 -17.79 -14.69
N ASN A 312 -3.97 -17.84 -13.63
CA ASN A 312 -3.23 -16.67 -13.16
C ASN A 312 -1.86 -17.06 -12.59
N PRO A 313 -0.85 -17.22 -13.47
CA PRO A 313 0.53 -17.57 -13.08
C PRO A 313 1.13 -16.61 -12.06
N ARG A 314 0.80 -15.32 -12.16
CA ARG A 314 1.31 -14.31 -11.24
C ARG A 314 0.74 -14.45 -9.82
N LEU A 315 -0.53 -14.83 -9.69
CA LEU A 315 -1.14 -15.16 -8.40
C LEU A 315 -0.49 -16.40 -7.77
N LEU A 316 -0.17 -17.42 -8.57
CA LEU A 316 0.61 -18.58 -8.12
C LEU A 316 2.01 -18.17 -7.67
N ALA A 317 2.72 -17.35 -8.45
CA ALA A 317 4.04 -16.84 -8.08
C ALA A 317 4.02 -16.04 -6.76
N ARG A 318 2.97 -15.23 -6.54
CA ARG A 318 2.74 -14.52 -5.27
C ARG A 318 2.54 -15.47 -4.09
N LEU A 319 1.78 -16.55 -4.28
CA LEU A 319 1.60 -17.57 -3.24
C LEU A 319 2.94 -18.20 -2.88
N LEU A 320 3.69 -18.67 -3.87
CA LEU A 320 4.95 -19.38 -3.66
C LEU A 320 6.05 -18.49 -3.07
N SER A 321 6.07 -17.21 -3.41
CA SER A 321 7.00 -16.20 -2.87
C SER A 321 6.58 -15.60 -1.52
N GLY A 322 5.41 -15.99 -0.97
CA GLY A 322 4.93 -15.48 0.32
C GLY A 322 4.34 -14.07 0.25
N VAL A 323 4.03 -13.59 -0.96
CA VAL A 323 3.44 -12.27 -1.19
C VAL A 323 1.92 -12.35 -1.10
N SER A 324 1.37 -11.86 0.02
CA SER A 324 -0.08 -11.85 0.20
C SER A 324 -0.82 -11.01 -0.86
N SER A 325 -2.04 -11.43 -1.18
CA SER A 325 -3.04 -10.65 -1.92
C SER A 325 -4.40 -10.78 -1.24
N PRO A 326 -5.34 -9.84 -1.48
CA PRO A 326 -6.69 -9.99 -0.96
C PRO A 326 -7.37 -11.30 -1.34
N ARG A 327 -7.18 -11.79 -2.58
CA ARG A 327 -7.74 -13.07 -3.05
C ARG A 327 -7.11 -14.27 -2.35
N LEU A 328 -5.78 -14.31 -2.21
CA LEU A 328 -5.10 -15.37 -1.45
C LEU A 328 -5.60 -15.44 -0.01
N SER A 329 -5.78 -14.29 0.63
CA SER A 329 -6.28 -14.20 2.00
C SER A 329 -7.73 -14.69 2.11
N ARG A 330 -8.61 -14.26 1.19
CA ARG A 330 -10.03 -14.68 1.14
C ARG A 330 -10.18 -16.20 0.96
N ARG A 331 -9.32 -16.80 0.13
CA ARG A 331 -9.30 -18.25 -0.10
C ARG A 331 -8.52 -19.04 0.95
N LYS A 332 -8.02 -18.38 2.01
CA LYS A 332 -7.18 -18.98 3.08
C LYS A 332 -5.89 -19.64 2.58
N LEU A 333 -5.44 -19.26 1.39
CA LEU A 333 -4.22 -19.80 0.79
C LEU A 333 -2.94 -19.25 1.45
N THR A 334 -3.05 -18.16 2.22
CA THR A 334 -1.95 -17.65 3.05
C THR A 334 -1.58 -18.58 4.21
N SER A 335 -2.45 -19.52 4.56
CA SER A 335 -2.20 -20.58 5.56
C SER A 335 -1.77 -21.90 4.92
N HIS A 336 -1.69 -21.96 3.59
CA HIS A 336 -1.32 -23.18 2.86
C HIS A 336 0.18 -23.46 2.99
N LYS A 337 0.57 -24.74 2.94
CA LYS A 337 1.98 -25.18 3.07
C LYS A 337 2.92 -24.60 2.00
N LEU A 338 2.39 -24.32 0.81
CA LEU A 338 3.15 -23.73 -0.30
C LEU A 338 3.25 -22.19 -0.21
N PHE A 339 2.57 -21.56 0.75
CA PHE A 339 2.69 -20.12 0.91
C PHE A 339 4.08 -19.75 1.42
N GLY A 340 4.86 -19.05 0.61
CA GLY A 340 6.24 -18.69 0.93
C GLY A 340 7.24 -19.85 0.83
N SER A 341 6.86 -21.01 0.30
CA SER A 341 7.76 -22.17 0.21
C SER A 341 8.96 -21.91 -0.69
N LEU A 342 8.86 -20.93 -1.60
CA LEU A 342 9.92 -20.52 -2.53
C LEU A 342 10.38 -19.07 -2.27
N GLU A 343 10.22 -18.51 -1.06
CA GLU A 343 10.61 -17.11 -0.75
C GLU A 343 12.10 -16.80 -0.98
N HIS A 344 12.93 -17.85 -1.01
CA HIS A 344 14.38 -17.80 -1.25
C HIS A 344 14.74 -17.74 -2.74
N ILE A 345 13.79 -17.99 -3.64
CA ILE A 345 13.96 -17.93 -5.09
C ILE A 345 13.52 -16.55 -5.61
N PRO A 346 14.25 -15.94 -6.57
CA PRO A 346 13.82 -14.68 -7.20
C PRO A 346 12.42 -14.80 -7.83
N PHE A 347 11.56 -13.79 -7.61
CA PHE A 347 10.18 -13.80 -8.07
C PHE A 347 10.02 -14.10 -9.57
N GLU A 348 10.90 -13.54 -10.41
CA GLU A 348 10.86 -13.76 -11.86
C GLU A 348 11.04 -15.24 -12.24
N GLN A 349 11.91 -15.96 -11.52
CA GLN A 349 12.11 -17.40 -11.77
C GLN A 349 10.88 -18.20 -11.35
N ILE A 350 10.26 -17.83 -10.23
CA ILE A 350 9.00 -18.42 -9.78
C ILE A 350 7.88 -18.14 -10.78
N LEU A 351 7.82 -16.92 -11.33
CA LEU A 351 6.83 -16.53 -12.33
C LEU A 351 6.97 -17.34 -13.62
N VAL A 352 8.19 -17.49 -14.14
CA VAL A 352 8.45 -18.33 -15.33
C VAL A 352 8.04 -19.78 -15.07
N HIS A 353 8.35 -20.32 -13.89
CA HIS A 353 7.90 -21.67 -13.52
C HIS A 353 6.37 -21.75 -13.44
N ALA A 354 5.72 -20.78 -12.79
CA ALA A 354 4.27 -20.72 -12.71
C ALA A 354 3.60 -20.65 -14.10
N GLU A 355 4.16 -19.88 -15.04
CA GLU A 355 3.66 -19.81 -16.42
C GLU A 355 3.73 -21.18 -17.13
N GLN A 356 4.80 -21.93 -16.90
CA GLN A 356 4.96 -23.29 -17.44
C GLN A 356 3.97 -24.28 -16.81
N SER A 357 3.84 -24.26 -15.49
CA SER A 357 2.91 -25.14 -14.76
C SER A 357 1.44 -24.85 -15.08
N CYS A 358 1.07 -23.58 -15.28
CA CYS A 358 -0.29 -23.20 -15.65
C CYS A 358 -0.65 -23.52 -17.12
N SER A 359 0.36 -23.72 -17.98
CA SER A 359 0.19 -24.05 -19.40
C SER A 359 0.18 -25.56 -19.69
N SER A 360 0.50 -26.38 -18.68
CA SER A 360 0.49 -27.85 -18.70
C SER A 360 -0.89 -28.36 -18.29
#